data_AF-A0A947Y310-F1
#
_entry.id   AF-A0A947Y310-F1
#
_cell.length_a   1.000
_cell.length_b   1.000
_cell.length_c   1.000
_cell.angle_alpha   90.00
_cell.angle_beta   90.00
_cell.angle_gamma   90.00
#
_symmetry.space_group_name_H-M   'P 1'
#
loop_
_entity.id
_entity.type
_entity.pdbx_description
1 polymer ?
#
loop_
_entity_poly.entity_id
_entity_poly.type
_entity_poly.pdbx_seq_one_letter_code
_entity_poly.pdbx_strand_id
1 'polypeptide(L)'
;GLAVEALNGAPGVYSARYAGVNAGDAENTAKLLKNMEGVANRKAAFHCVISIAVPSGPALTYEGTCEGELLTAPRGEDGFGYDPIFFYPELGKTFAELTMAEKNKVSHRGRAMAEMAAEFEQVLKWVKQRLTEEKPPKPDHGQFEHNDWSEEIMVREVK
;
A
#
# COMPACT_ATOMS: atom_id res chain seq x y z
N GLY A 1 1.97 -1.40 -2.28
CA GLY A 1 2.99 -2.45 -2.07
C GLY A 1 2.63 -3.68 -2.87
N LEU A 2 3.41 -4.74 -2.78
CA LEU A 2 3.14 -6.04 -3.37
C LEU A 2 2.45 -6.94 -2.34
N ALA A 3 1.38 -7.61 -2.73
CA ALA A 3 0.71 -8.63 -1.94
C ALA A 3 0.75 -9.96 -2.70
N VAL A 4 1.19 -11.03 -2.04
CA VAL A 4 1.27 -12.37 -2.64
C VAL A 4 0.26 -13.27 -1.96
N GLU A 5 -0.60 -13.90 -2.76
CA GLU A 5 -1.74 -14.67 -2.26
C GLU A 5 -1.27 -15.84 -1.38
N ALA A 6 -0.28 -16.60 -1.86
CA ALA A 6 0.28 -17.74 -1.13
C ALA A 6 1.02 -17.38 0.17
N LEU A 7 1.34 -16.10 0.38
CA LEU A 7 1.99 -15.60 1.59
C LEU A 7 1.03 -14.79 2.47
N ASN A 8 -0.28 -15.02 2.34
CA ASN A 8 -1.32 -14.30 3.08
C ASN A 8 -1.19 -12.77 2.93
N GLY A 9 -0.84 -12.30 1.74
CA GLY A 9 -0.69 -10.88 1.44
C GLY A 9 0.69 -10.28 1.77
N ALA A 10 1.63 -11.06 2.31
CA ALA A 10 3.01 -10.58 2.44
C ALA A 10 3.66 -10.38 1.04
N PRO A 11 4.56 -9.40 0.87
CA PRO A 11 5.13 -8.51 1.89
C PRO A 11 4.19 -7.37 2.34
N GLY A 12 3.16 -7.02 1.57
CA GLY A 12 2.12 -6.05 1.96
C GLY A 12 2.70 -4.67 2.29
N VAL A 13 2.28 -4.09 3.42
CA VAL A 13 2.80 -2.79 3.91
C VAL A 13 4.30 -2.80 4.23
N TYR A 14 4.91 -3.98 4.37
CA TYR A 14 6.34 -4.14 4.58
C TYR A 14 7.14 -4.26 3.29
N SER A 15 6.51 -4.09 2.11
CA SER A 15 7.14 -4.22 0.79
C SER A 15 8.53 -3.58 0.66
N ALA A 16 8.71 -2.35 1.15
CA ALA A 16 9.99 -1.62 1.04
C ALA A 16 11.07 -2.08 2.03
N ARG A 17 10.68 -2.85 3.06
CA ARG A 17 11.53 -3.28 4.18
C ARG A 17 11.35 -4.75 4.49
N TYR A 18 11.03 -5.56 3.48
CA TYR A 18 10.62 -6.93 3.66
C TYR A 18 11.77 -7.79 4.21
N ALA A 19 13.00 -7.52 3.77
CA ALA A 19 14.23 -8.11 4.29
C ALA A 19 14.84 -7.36 5.48
N GLY A 20 14.27 -6.22 5.89
CA GLY A 20 14.74 -5.41 7.01
C GLY A 20 14.65 -3.90 6.72
N VAL A 21 14.85 -3.07 7.75
CA VAL A 21 14.74 -1.60 7.65
C VAL A 21 15.73 -0.97 6.67
N ASN A 22 16.91 -1.60 6.51
CA ASN A 22 17.99 -1.11 5.64
C ASN A 22 18.15 -1.96 4.36
N ALA A 23 17.21 -2.85 4.07
CA ALA A 23 17.33 -3.75 2.93
C ALA A 23 17.02 -3.05 1.61
N GLY A 24 17.85 -3.28 0.59
CA GLY A 24 17.62 -2.83 -0.77
C GLY A 24 16.64 -3.71 -1.55
N ASP A 25 16.29 -3.28 -2.76
CA ASP A 25 15.36 -3.99 -3.65
C ASP A 25 15.79 -5.43 -3.97
N ALA A 26 17.09 -5.65 -4.18
CA ALA A 26 17.65 -6.97 -4.45
C ALA A 26 17.49 -7.93 -3.26
N GLU A 27 17.71 -7.45 -2.03
CA GLU A 27 17.57 -8.25 -0.81
C GLU A 27 16.11 -8.57 -0.52
N ASN A 28 15.23 -7.59 -0.70
CA ASN A 28 13.77 -7.75 -0.59
C ASN A 28 13.27 -8.81 -1.60
N THR A 29 13.70 -8.71 -2.85
CA THR A 29 13.35 -9.66 -3.92
C THR A 29 13.90 -11.05 -3.66
N ALA A 30 15.16 -11.17 -3.24
CA ALA A 30 15.77 -12.47 -2.91
C ALA A 30 15.04 -13.16 -1.76
N LYS A 31 14.68 -12.42 -0.70
CA LYS A 31 13.87 -12.97 0.40
C LYS A 31 12.49 -13.43 -0.07
N LEU A 32 11.85 -12.66 -0.96
CA LEU A 32 10.56 -13.03 -1.50
C LEU A 32 10.62 -14.29 -2.36
N LEU A 33 11.58 -14.38 -3.27
CA LEU A 33 11.78 -15.58 -4.10
C LEU A 33 12.08 -16.81 -3.24
N LYS A 34 12.93 -16.68 -2.22
CA LYS A 34 13.22 -17.75 -1.25
C LYS A 34 11.95 -18.24 -0.54
N ASN A 35 11.10 -17.33 -0.09
CA ASN A 35 9.83 -17.69 0.56
C ASN A 35 8.81 -18.30 -0.41
N MET A 36 9.03 -18.18 -1.72
CA MET A 36 8.20 -18.73 -2.79
C MET A 36 8.80 -19.99 -3.43
N GLU A 37 9.87 -20.56 -2.87
CA GLU A 37 10.46 -21.82 -3.33
C GLU A 37 9.46 -22.98 -3.16
N GLY A 38 9.24 -23.76 -4.21
CA GLY A 38 8.29 -24.87 -4.22
C GLY A 38 6.80 -24.48 -4.20
N VAL A 39 6.48 -23.18 -4.17
CA VAL A 39 5.10 -22.69 -4.13
C VAL A 39 4.53 -22.59 -5.55
N ALA A 40 3.47 -23.35 -5.81
CA ALA A 40 2.80 -23.38 -7.12
C ALA A 40 1.90 -22.15 -7.37
N ASN A 41 1.19 -21.68 -6.35
CA ASN A 41 0.37 -20.46 -6.47
C ASN A 41 1.27 -19.22 -6.39
N ARG A 42 1.50 -18.58 -7.53
CA ARG A 42 2.36 -17.38 -7.63
C ARG A 42 1.57 -16.10 -7.89
N LYS A 43 0.25 -16.12 -7.71
CA LYS A 43 -0.59 -14.92 -7.86
C LYS A 43 -0.15 -13.83 -6.91
N ALA A 44 0.01 -12.63 -7.45
CA ALA A 44 0.39 -11.45 -6.71
C ALA A 44 -0.31 -10.22 -7.28
N ALA A 45 -0.47 -9.20 -6.45
CA ALA A 45 -1.02 -7.93 -6.87
C ALA A 45 -0.18 -6.79 -6.33
N PHE A 46 0.09 -5.80 -7.18
CA PHE A 46 0.52 -4.51 -6.72
C PHE A 46 -0.68 -3.64 -6.37
N HIS A 47 -0.58 -2.95 -5.23
CA HIS A 47 -1.58 -2.01 -4.73
C HIS A 47 -0.99 -0.61 -4.58
N CYS A 48 -1.73 0.40 -5.01
CA CYS A 48 -1.48 1.82 -4.80
C CYS A 48 -2.66 2.42 -4.06
N VAL A 49 -2.39 3.24 -3.06
CA VAL A 49 -3.37 4.15 -2.46
C VAL A 49 -2.78 5.55 -2.54
N ILE A 50 -3.52 6.47 -3.16
CA ILE A 50 -3.22 7.91 -3.17
C ILE A 50 -4.17 8.55 -2.15
N SER A 51 -3.62 9.29 -1.18
CA SER A 51 -4.40 9.94 -0.13
C SER A 51 -4.19 11.45 -0.18
N ILE A 52 -5.28 12.19 -0.35
CA ILE A 52 -5.30 13.65 -0.33
C ILE A 52 -5.84 14.08 1.04
N ALA A 53 -4.98 14.70 1.84
CA ALA A 53 -5.30 15.16 3.18
C ALA A 53 -5.38 16.69 3.25
N VAL A 54 -6.27 17.17 4.10
CA VAL A 54 -6.48 18.60 4.44
C VAL A 54 -6.44 18.75 5.97
N PRO A 55 -6.31 19.96 6.53
CA PRO A 55 -6.06 20.16 7.97
C PRO A 55 -7.14 19.57 8.91
N SER A 56 -8.36 19.36 8.42
CA SER A 56 -9.50 18.83 9.16
C SER A 56 -10.27 17.81 8.32
N GLY A 57 -10.94 16.86 8.97
CA GLY A 57 -11.80 15.88 8.31
C GLY A 57 -11.07 14.64 7.76
N PRO A 58 -11.82 13.72 7.12
CA PRO A 58 -11.26 12.52 6.51
C PRO A 58 -10.43 12.86 5.27
N ALA A 59 -9.49 11.97 4.91
CA ALA A 59 -8.78 12.06 3.65
C ALA A 59 -9.64 11.55 2.48
N LEU A 60 -9.43 12.11 1.29
CA LEU A 60 -9.94 11.55 0.04
C LEU A 60 -8.92 10.55 -0.51
N THR A 61 -9.35 9.33 -0.80
CA THR A 61 -8.47 8.23 -1.21
C THR A 61 -8.84 7.67 -2.57
N TYR A 62 -7.83 7.43 -3.41
CA TYR A 62 -7.94 6.71 -4.67
C TYR A 62 -7.10 5.45 -4.62
N GLU A 63 -7.60 4.36 -5.16
CA GLU A 63 -6.94 3.06 -5.09
C GLU A 63 -6.72 2.49 -6.48
N GLY A 64 -5.59 1.81 -6.65
CA GLY A 64 -5.28 1.12 -7.89
C GLY A 64 -4.67 -0.22 -7.58
N THR A 65 -5.19 -1.26 -8.21
CA THR A 65 -4.68 -2.62 -8.11
C THR A 65 -4.29 -3.12 -9.49
N CYS A 66 -3.18 -3.85 -9.57
CA CYS A 66 -2.74 -4.54 -10.76
C CYS A 66 -2.34 -5.96 -10.39
N GLU A 67 -3.10 -6.92 -10.92
CA GLU A 67 -2.89 -8.36 -10.71
C GLU A 67 -1.85 -8.89 -11.69
N GLY A 68 -1.10 -9.89 -11.24
CA GLY A 68 -0.08 -10.57 -12.01
C GLY A 68 0.43 -11.80 -11.27
N GLU A 69 1.62 -12.24 -11.66
CA GLU A 69 2.22 -13.45 -11.12
C GLU A 69 3.70 -13.23 -10.82
N LEU A 70 4.24 -13.93 -9.82
CA LEU A 70 5.67 -13.91 -9.56
C LEU A 70 6.41 -14.89 -10.47
N LEU A 71 7.48 -14.44 -11.11
CA LEU A 71 8.45 -15.34 -11.72
C LEU A 71 9.30 -16.04 -10.66
N THR A 72 10.01 -17.09 -11.06
CA THR A 72 11.00 -17.80 -10.22
C THR A 72 12.38 -17.16 -10.27
N ALA A 73 12.66 -16.34 -11.29
CA ALA A 73 13.89 -15.61 -11.47
C ALA A 73 13.58 -14.22 -12.09
N PRO A 74 14.39 -13.20 -11.80
CA PRO A 74 14.19 -11.86 -12.34
C PRO A 74 14.41 -11.84 -13.87
N ARG A 75 13.66 -10.96 -14.55
CA ARG A 75 13.78 -10.66 -15.98
C ARG A 75 13.56 -9.17 -16.20
N GLY A 76 14.30 -8.56 -17.12
CA GLY A 76 14.30 -7.10 -17.34
C GLY A 76 15.19 -6.33 -16.37
N GLU A 77 15.55 -5.12 -16.76
CA GLU A 77 16.50 -4.25 -16.04
C GLU A 77 15.89 -2.88 -15.66
N ASP A 78 14.74 -2.53 -16.24
CA ASP A 78 14.08 -1.26 -15.95
C ASP A 78 13.24 -1.33 -14.66
N GLY A 79 12.82 -0.17 -14.16
CA GLY A 79 11.94 -0.09 -13.00
C GLY A 79 12.68 -0.18 -11.66
N PHE A 80 12.01 -0.69 -10.64
CA PHE A 80 12.52 -0.77 -9.25
C PHE A 80 11.76 -1.82 -8.41
N GLY A 81 12.26 -2.10 -7.22
CA GLY A 81 11.61 -3.00 -6.28
C GLY A 81 11.43 -4.41 -6.84
N TYR A 82 10.18 -4.87 -6.88
CA TYR A 82 9.82 -6.22 -7.34
C TYR A 82 9.47 -6.29 -8.82
N ASP A 83 9.65 -5.20 -9.59
CA ASP A 83 9.33 -5.17 -11.01
C ASP A 83 9.96 -6.32 -11.83
N PRO A 84 11.23 -6.72 -11.60
CA PRO A 84 11.86 -7.80 -12.38
C PRO A 84 11.25 -9.19 -12.16
N ILE A 85 10.51 -9.38 -11.07
CA ILE A 85 9.88 -10.67 -10.77
C ILE A 85 8.35 -10.61 -10.88
N PHE A 86 7.76 -9.44 -11.14
CA PHE A 86 6.32 -9.30 -11.31
C PHE A 86 5.95 -9.39 -12.79
N PHE A 87 5.42 -10.54 -13.18
CA PHE A 87 4.94 -10.84 -14.53
C PHE A 87 3.50 -10.36 -14.72
N TYR A 88 3.26 -9.65 -15.82
CA TYR A 88 1.94 -9.21 -16.23
C TYR A 88 1.46 -10.03 -17.44
N PRO A 89 0.55 -11.00 -17.25
CA PRO A 89 0.17 -11.95 -18.29
C PRO A 89 -0.36 -11.31 -19.57
N GLU A 90 -1.14 -10.23 -19.47
CA GLU A 90 -1.75 -9.57 -20.63
C GLU A 90 -0.73 -9.02 -21.64
N LEU A 91 0.49 -8.71 -21.19
CA LEU A 91 1.58 -8.22 -22.06
C LEU A 91 2.72 -9.22 -22.22
N GLY A 92 2.66 -10.39 -21.56
CA GLY A 92 3.73 -11.39 -21.62
C GLY A 92 5.09 -10.91 -21.08
N LYS A 93 5.10 -9.86 -20.28
CA LYS A 93 6.30 -9.13 -19.82
C LYS A 93 6.28 -8.95 -18.32
N THR A 94 7.46 -8.91 -17.71
CA THR A 94 7.62 -8.36 -16.36
C THR A 94 7.50 -6.84 -16.40
N PHE A 95 7.22 -6.23 -15.25
CA PHE A 95 7.21 -4.77 -15.16
C PHE A 95 8.58 -4.13 -15.45
N ALA A 96 9.68 -4.87 -15.28
CA ALA A 96 11.03 -4.43 -15.63
C ALA A 96 11.37 -4.56 -17.13
N GLU A 97 10.47 -5.13 -17.93
CA GLU A 97 10.57 -5.19 -19.40
C GLU A 97 9.59 -4.23 -20.09
N LEU A 98 8.75 -3.55 -19.32
CA LEU A 98 7.83 -2.55 -19.83
C LEU A 98 8.55 -1.21 -19.95
N THR A 99 8.35 -0.53 -21.07
CA THR A 99 8.64 0.89 -21.14
C THR A 99 7.82 1.64 -20.10
N MET A 100 8.31 2.80 -19.66
CA MET A 100 7.57 3.63 -18.71
C MET A 100 6.16 3.99 -19.22
N ALA A 101 6.00 4.20 -20.53
CA ALA A 101 4.72 4.50 -21.16
C ALA A 101 3.74 3.30 -21.14
N GLU A 102 4.21 2.08 -21.39
CA GLU A 102 3.39 0.86 -21.23
C GLU A 102 3.00 0.65 -19.76
N LYS A 103 3.98 0.74 -18.85
CA LYS A 103 3.77 0.55 -17.42
C LYS A 103 2.77 1.55 -16.83
N ASN A 104 2.83 2.81 -17.25
CA ASN A 104 1.89 3.84 -16.78
C ASN A 104 0.44 3.58 -17.18
N LYS A 105 0.18 2.80 -18.24
CA LYS A 105 -1.20 2.45 -18.64
C LYS A 105 -1.81 1.35 -17.78
N VAL A 106 -0.99 0.42 -17.29
CA VAL A 106 -1.48 -0.82 -16.66
C VAL A 106 -1.19 -0.91 -15.17
N SER A 107 -0.16 -0.22 -14.69
CA SER A 107 0.28 -0.33 -13.29
C SER A 107 -0.76 0.18 -12.30
N HIS A 108 -0.74 -0.39 -11.11
CA HIS A 108 -1.50 0.04 -9.93
C HIS A 108 -1.45 1.56 -9.70
N ARG A 109 -0.26 2.19 -9.84
CA ARG A 109 -0.11 3.65 -9.72
C ARG A 109 -0.77 4.39 -10.88
N GLY A 110 -0.57 3.90 -12.10
CA GLY A 110 -1.19 4.47 -13.30
C GLY A 110 -2.72 4.47 -13.20
N ARG A 111 -3.31 3.37 -12.74
CA ARG A 111 -4.75 3.22 -12.51
C ARG A 111 -5.27 4.19 -11.45
N ALA A 112 -4.65 4.23 -10.27
CA ALA A 112 -5.05 5.16 -9.19
C ALA A 112 -4.93 6.64 -9.63
N MET A 113 -3.86 6.98 -10.35
CA MET A 113 -3.65 8.33 -10.86
C MET A 113 -4.65 8.69 -11.96
N ALA A 114 -4.98 7.76 -12.85
CA ALA A 114 -5.95 7.98 -13.92
C ALA A 114 -7.35 8.24 -13.36
N GLU A 115 -7.76 7.50 -12.33
CA GLU A 115 -9.03 7.74 -11.63
C GLU A 115 -9.05 9.13 -10.96
N MET A 116 -8.02 9.46 -10.18
CA MET A 116 -7.89 10.78 -9.56
C MET A 116 -7.90 11.91 -10.59
N ALA A 117 -7.23 11.73 -11.72
CA ALA A 117 -7.17 12.72 -12.80
C ALA A 117 -8.52 12.88 -13.51
N ALA A 118 -9.29 11.81 -13.68
CA ALA A 118 -10.63 11.87 -14.26
C ALA A 118 -11.61 12.65 -13.34
N GLU A 119 -11.40 12.58 -12.03
CA GLU A 119 -12.20 13.29 -11.03
C GLU A 119 -11.60 14.63 -10.57
N PHE A 120 -10.63 15.18 -11.30
CA PHE A 120 -9.85 16.33 -10.82
C PHE A 120 -10.71 17.53 -10.41
N GLU A 121 -11.77 17.84 -11.14
CA GLU A 121 -12.70 18.91 -10.79
C GLU A 121 -13.47 18.64 -9.49
N GLN A 122 -13.82 17.38 -9.22
CA GLN A 122 -14.46 16.95 -7.97
C GLN A 122 -13.47 17.05 -6.81
N VAL A 123 -12.22 16.64 -7.02
CA VAL A 123 -11.12 16.81 -6.06
C VAL A 123 -10.97 18.28 -5.69
N LEU A 124 -10.93 19.19 -6.67
CA LEU A 124 -10.81 20.64 -6.41
C LEU A 124 -11.99 21.18 -5.60
N LYS A 125 -13.22 20.75 -5.90
CA LYS A 125 -14.41 21.14 -5.12
C LYS A 125 -14.32 20.62 -3.69
N TRP A 126 -13.94 19.35 -3.51
CA TRP A 126 -13.77 18.72 -2.22
C TRP A 126 -12.71 19.45 -1.38
N VAL A 127 -11.54 19.75 -1.96
CA VAL A 127 -10.47 20.50 -1.27
C VAL A 127 -10.96 21.87 -0.81
N LYS A 128 -11.61 22.64 -1.70
CA LYS A 128 -12.14 23.97 -1.35
C LYS A 128 -13.13 23.91 -0.20
N GLN A 129 -14.06 22.97 -0.24
CA GLN A 129 -15.04 22.78 0.83
C GLN A 129 -14.35 22.43 2.15
N ARG A 130 -13.44 21.45 2.14
CA ARG A 130 -12.74 21.01 3.35
C ARG A 130 -11.86 22.10 3.96
N LEU A 131 -11.21 22.94 3.15
CA LEU A 131 -10.39 24.05 3.66
C LEU A 131 -11.23 25.16 4.32
N THR A 132 -12.52 25.26 4.00
CA THR A 132 -13.44 26.19 4.67
C THR A 132 -14.08 25.61 5.93
N GLU A 133 -13.86 24.33 6.23
CA GLU A 133 -14.43 23.70 7.41
C GLU A 133 -13.62 24.04 8.66
N GLU A 134 -14.25 24.76 9.57
CA GLU A 134 -13.73 24.94 10.91
C GLU A 134 -13.70 23.61 11.64
N LYS A 135 -12.53 23.24 12.15
CA LYS A 135 -12.42 22.07 13.02
C LYS A 135 -13.21 22.40 14.30
N PRO A 136 -14.19 21.57 14.71
CA PRO A 136 -14.85 21.78 15.98
C PRO A 136 -13.79 21.80 17.10
N PRO A 137 -13.98 22.62 18.14
CA PRO A 137 -13.06 22.63 19.27
C PRO A 137 -12.91 21.20 19.80
N LYS A 138 -11.67 20.84 20.18
CA LYS A 138 -11.41 19.54 20.81
C LYS A 138 -12.37 19.42 22.00
N PRO A 139 -13.13 18.32 22.14
CA PRO A 139 -14.00 18.12 23.29
C PRO A 139 -13.21 18.31 24.58
N ASP A 140 -13.83 18.90 25.59
CA ASP A 140 -13.24 18.97 26.91
C ASP A 140 -13.12 17.53 27.46
N HIS A 141 -11.87 17.09 27.60
CA HIS A 141 -11.54 15.81 28.19
C HIS A 141 -11.11 15.93 29.66
N GLY A 142 -11.33 17.09 30.30
CA GLY A 142 -11.04 17.31 31.72
C GLY A 142 -11.71 16.27 32.64
N GLN A 143 -12.91 15.81 32.28
CA GLN A 143 -13.60 14.71 32.98
C GLN A 143 -12.85 13.35 32.91
N PHE A 144 -11.86 13.22 32.02
CA PHE A 144 -11.01 12.03 31.87
C PHE A 144 -9.58 12.24 32.42
N GLU A 145 -9.21 13.45 32.85
CA GLU A 145 -7.85 13.75 33.35
C GLU A 145 -7.50 13.01 34.65
N HIS A 146 -8.52 12.59 35.41
CA HIS A 146 -8.38 11.81 36.65
C HIS A 146 -8.96 10.40 36.54
N ASN A 147 -9.33 9.96 35.33
CA ASN A 147 -9.89 8.65 35.11
C ASN A 147 -8.76 7.65 34.88
N ASP A 148 -7.99 7.42 35.94
CA ASP A 148 -6.98 6.37 35.97
C ASP A 148 -7.65 5.03 36.31
N TRP A 149 -8.08 4.32 35.27
CA TRP A 149 -8.69 2.99 35.38
C TRP A 149 -7.71 1.90 35.83
N SER A 150 -6.42 2.24 36.05
CA SER A 150 -5.43 1.27 36.54
C SER A 150 -5.65 0.87 38.01
N GLU A 151 -6.35 1.70 38.81
CA GLU A 151 -6.68 1.36 40.20
C GLU A 151 -7.93 0.46 40.33
N GLU A 152 -8.91 0.57 39.43
CA GLU A 152 -10.13 -0.27 39.47
C GLU A 152 -9.88 -1.72 39.01
N ILE A 153 -8.84 -1.98 38.22
CA ILE A 153 -8.48 -3.33 37.74
C ILE A 153 -7.76 -4.16 38.83
N MET A 154 -7.33 -3.54 39.94
CA MET A 154 -6.54 -4.20 40.98
C MET A 154 -7.34 -4.85 42.14
N VAL A 155 -8.67 -5.01 42.04
CA VAL A 155 -9.44 -5.79 43.04
C VAL A 155 -10.38 -6.80 42.39
N ARG A 156 -9.80 -7.81 41.74
CA ARG A 156 -10.36 -9.17 41.75
C ARG A 156 -9.24 -10.13 42.08
N GLU A 157 -8.83 -10.13 43.35
CA GLU A 157 -8.04 -11.21 43.92
C GLU A 157 -8.77 -12.54 43.70
N VAL A 158 -7.97 -13.48 43.23
CA VAL A 158 -8.22 -14.91 43.13
C VAL A 158 -8.77 -15.45 44.46
N LYS A 159 -9.90 -16.15 44.39
CA LYS A 159 -10.25 -17.23 45.32
C LYS A 159 -10.48 -18.50 44.53
#